data_AF-A0A7R9R1X5-F1
#
_entry.id   AF-A0A7R9R1X5-F1
#
_cell.length_a   1.000
_cell.length_b   1.000
_cell.length_c   1.000
_cell.angle_alpha   90.00
_cell.angle_beta   90.00
_cell.angle_gamma   90.00
#
_symmetry.space_group_name_H-M   'P 1'
#
loop_
_entity.id
_entity.type
_entity.pdbx_description
1 polymer ?
#
loop_
_entity_poly.entity_id
_entity_poly.type
_entity_poly.pdbx_seq_one_letter_code
_entity_poly.pdbx_strand_id
1 'polypeptide(L)' 'MDLSADPCEDFFQFACGTWNKKHIIPEDRSSISTFEVLADNLQILLKDLLEQQPNSYDNSATIKAKIFYKSCMNTRKIED' A
#
# COMPACT_ATOMS: atom_id res chain seq x y z
N MET A 1 15.93 -12.80 -5.73
CA MET A 1 17.31 -13.26 -5.94
C MET A 1 17.60 -13.42 -7.41
N ASP A 2 18.77 -12.94 -7.84
CA ASP A 2 19.37 -13.17 -9.15
C ASP A 2 20.64 -14.02 -8.97
N LEU A 3 20.51 -15.33 -9.13
CA LEU A 3 21.58 -16.29 -8.80
C LEU A 3 22.76 -16.25 -9.80
N SER A 4 22.67 -15.47 -10.87
CA SER A 4 23.81 -15.28 -11.79
C SER A 4 24.79 -14.21 -11.32
N ALA A 5 24.46 -13.43 -10.28
CA ALA A 5 25.36 -12.44 -9.70
C ALA A 5 26.21 -13.06 -8.58
N ASP A 6 27.49 -12.71 -8.49
CA ASP A 6 28.35 -13.10 -7.36
C ASP A 6 27.96 -12.29 -6.12
N PRO A 7 27.52 -12.94 -5.01
CA PRO A 7 27.15 -12.23 -3.79
C PRO A 7 28.31 -11.50 -3.09
N CYS A 8 29.57 -11.90 -3.33
CA CYS A 8 30.74 -11.26 -2.74
C CYS A 8 31.08 -9.93 -3.43
N GLU A 9 30.71 -9.78 -4.71
CA GLU A 9 30.98 -8.59 -5.52
C GLU A 9 29.77 -7.63 -5.56
N ASP A 10 28.55 -8.16 -5.70
CA ASP A 10 27.31 -7.37 -5.70
C ASP A 10 26.18 -8.13 -5.00
N PHE A 11 26.18 -8.03 -3.67
CA PHE A 11 25.14 -8.65 -2.85
C PHE A 11 23.74 -8.10 -3.12
N PHE A 12 23.62 -6.83 -3.53
CA PHE A 12 22.33 -6.22 -3.83
C PHE A 12 21.73 -6.82 -5.10
N GLN A 13 22.49 -6.95 -6.18
CA GLN A 13 22.03 -7.61 -7.40
C GLN A 13 21.71 -9.09 -7.13
N PHE A 14 22.55 -9.80 -6.38
CA PHE A 14 22.29 -11.18 -6.00
C PHE A 14 20.97 -11.33 -5.23
N ALA A 15 20.72 -10.50 -4.22
CA ALA A 15 19.51 -10.59 -3.40
C ALA A 15 18.25 -10.09 -4.14
N CYS A 16 18.35 -8.94 -4.81
CA CYS A 16 17.22 -8.15 -5.28
C CYS A 16 17.07 -8.08 -6.81
N GLY A 17 18.06 -8.48 -7.59
CA GLY A 17 18.13 -8.23 -9.05
C GLY A 17 16.90 -8.69 -9.83
N THR A 18 16.40 -9.90 -9.56
CA THR A 18 15.16 -10.41 -10.17
C THR A 18 13.91 -9.64 -9.72
N TRP A 19 13.88 -9.12 -8.49
CA TRP A 19 12.76 -8.32 -8.00
C TRP A 19 12.68 -6.99 -8.76
N ASN A 20 13.82 -6.29 -8.92
CA ASN A 20 13.91 -5.03 -9.67
C ASN A 20 13.47 -5.19 -11.14
N LYS A 21 13.80 -6.32 -11.78
CA LYS A 21 13.37 -6.63 -13.16
C LYS A 21 11.85 -6.81 -13.29
N LYS A 22 11.16 -7.23 -12.23
CA LYS A 22 9.72 -7.54 -12.23
C LYS A 22 8.85 -6.40 -11.67
N HIS A 23 9.41 -5.52 -10.84
CA HIS A 23 8.68 -4.47 -10.15
C HIS A 23 9.13 -3.11 -10.68
N ILE A 24 8.52 -2.68 -11.78
CA ILE A 24 8.71 -1.36 -12.37
C ILE A 24 7.98 -0.34 -11.50
N ILE A 25 8.58 0.84 -11.32
CA ILE A 25 7.97 1.95 -10.57
C ILE A 25 6.66 2.35 -11.26
N PRO A 26 5.50 2.27 -10.58
CA PRO A 26 4.22 2.73 -11.13
C PRO A 26 4.22 4.23 -11.44
N GLU A 27 3.39 4.67 -12.38
CA GLU A 27 3.35 6.08 -12.82
C GLU A 27 2.95 7.08 -11.73
N ASP A 28 2.21 6.62 -10.72
CA ASP A 28 1.76 7.40 -9.57
C ASP A 28 2.82 7.49 -8.44
N ARG A 29 4.03 6.95 -8.66
CA ARG A 29 5.06 6.83 -7.62
C ARG A 29 6.45 7.27 -8.10
N SER A 30 7.24 7.75 -7.15
CA SER A 30 8.66 8.07 -7.37
C SER A 30 9.60 6.89 -7.12
N SER A 31 9.16 5.87 -6.39
CA SER A 31 9.94 4.68 -6.03
C SER A 31 9.05 3.47 -5.74
N ILE A 32 9.65 2.27 -5.80
CA ILE A 32 9.04 1.03 -5.32
C ILE A 32 10.08 0.18 -4.59
N SER A 33 9.72 -0.32 -3.41
CA SER A 33 10.48 -1.33 -2.68
C SER A 33 9.51 -2.36 -2.09
N THR A 34 10.04 -3.35 -1.39
CA THR A 34 9.23 -4.33 -0.66
C THR A 34 8.38 -3.68 0.43
N PHE A 35 8.80 -2.55 1.01
CA PHE A 35 8.02 -1.83 2.02
C PHE A 35 6.78 -1.17 1.43
N GLU A 36 6.87 -0.56 0.26
CA GLU A 36 5.71 0.03 -0.43
C GLU A 36 4.72 -1.07 -0.82
N VAL A 37 5.19 -2.21 -1.32
CA VAL A 37 4.29 -3.35 -1.62
C VAL A 37 3.56 -3.83 -0.36
N LEU A 38 4.23 -3.88 0.79
CA LEU A 38 3.58 -4.22 2.07
C LEU A 38 2.59 -3.14 2.51
N ALA A 39 2.95 -1.86 2.37
CA ALA A 39 2.08 -0.74 2.70
C ALA A 39 0.81 -0.72 1.85
N ASP A 40 0.91 -1.03 0.55
CA ASP A 40 -0.25 -1.12 -0.35
C ASP A 40 -1.21 -2.24 0.09
N ASN A 41 -0.69 -3.41 0.42
CA ASN A 41 -1.50 -4.51 0.93
C ASN A 41 -2.20 -4.12 2.24
N LEU A 42 -1.50 -3.41 3.13
CA LEU A 42 -2.11 -2.89 4.36
C LEU A 42 -3.19 -1.84 4.06
N GLN A 43 -2.95 -0.94 3.11
CA GLN A 43 -3.93 0.07 2.71
C GLN A 43 -5.21 -0.55 2.15
N ILE A 44 -5.11 -1.65 1.39
CA ILE A 44 -6.29 -2.41 0.92
C ILE A 44 -7.10 -2.92 2.11
N LEU A 45 -6.45 -3.57 3.09
CA LEU A 45 -7.15 -4.06 4.28
C LEU A 45 -7.78 -2.93 5.10
N LEU A 46 -7.08 -1.80 5.26
CA LEU A 46 -7.61 -0.63 5.96
C LEU A 46 -8.80 -0.02 5.21
N LYS A 47 -8.73 0.07 3.88
CA LYS A 47 -9.85 0.50 3.03
C LYS A 47 -11.07 -0.38 3.26
N ASP A 48 -10.92 -1.70 3.19
CA ASP A 48 -12.01 -2.65 3.39
C ASP A 48 -12.67 -2.48 4.77
N LEU A 49 -11.88 -2.24 5.82
CA LEU A 49 -12.39 -1.99 7.16
C LEU A 49 -13.11 -0.64 7.30
N LEU A 50 -12.60 0.41 6.65
CA LEU A 50 -13.14 1.76 6.74
C LEU A 50 -14.40 1.98 5.87
N GLU A 51 -14.54 1.23 4.78
CA GLU A 51 -15.72 1.28 3.90
C GLU A 51 -16.96 0.62 4.53
N GLN A 52 -16.76 -0.35 5.43
CA GLN A 52 -17.85 -1.00 6.16
C GLN A 52 -18.73 0.00 6.90
N GLN A 53 -20.01 -0.33 7.05
CA GLN A 53 -20.89 0.46 7.91
C GLN A 53 -20.49 0.31 9.38
N PRO A 54 -20.63 1.38 10.19
CA PRO A 54 -20.50 1.27 11.64
C PRO A 54 -21.39 0.15 12.19
N ASN A 55 -20.85 -0.65 13.09
CA ASN A 55 -21.57 -1.75 13.74
C ASN A 55 -21.43 -1.67 15.28
N SER A 56 -22.11 -2.57 15.99
CA SER A 56 -22.16 -2.58 17.47
C SER A 56 -20.80 -2.84 18.16
N TYR A 57 -19.80 -3.32 17.43
CA TYR A 57 -18.44 -3.54 17.95
C TYR A 57 -17.53 -2.33 17.76
N ASP A 58 -17.94 -1.32 16.98
CA ASP A 58 -17.15 -0.12 16.75
C ASP A 58 -17.25 0.83 17.95
N ASN A 59 -16.09 1.22 18.50
CA ASN A 59 -16.03 2.29 19.48
C ASN A 59 -16.16 3.68 18.81
N SER A 60 -16.32 4.73 19.62
CA SER A 60 -16.47 6.10 19.13
C SER A 60 -15.35 6.55 18.18
N ALA A 61 -14.11 6.13 18.41
CA ALA A 61 -12.99 6.49 17.55
C ALA A 61 -13.08 5.80 16.18
N THR A 62 -13.40 4.50 16.15
CA THR A 62 -13.58 3.74 14.91
C THR A 62 -14.74 4.28 14.08
N ILE A 63 -15.87 4.63 14.72
CA ILE A 63 -17.02 5.24 14.03
C ILE A 63 -16.61 6.56 13.37
N LYS A 64 -15.89 7.43 14.10
CA LYS A 64 -15.40 8.70 13.55
C LYS A 64 -14.43 8.50 12.39
N ALA A 65 -13.52 7.52 12.49
CA ALA A 65 -12.59 7.20 11.41
C ALA A 65 -13.33 6.75 10.13
N LYS A 66 -14.32 5.85 10.25
CA LYS A 66 -15.17 5.40 9.13
C LYS A 66 -15.93 6.56 8.49
N ILE A 67 -16.54 7.44 9.30
CA ILE A 67 -17.26 8.62 8.80
C ILE A 67 -16.31 9.58 8.08
N PHE A 68 -15.15 9.86 8.68
CA PHE A 68 -14.14 10.73 8.10
C PHE A 68 -13.64 10.20 6.75
N TYR A 69 -13.30 8.91 6.68
CA TYR A 69 -12.93 8.24 5.43
C TYR A 69 -14.00 8.43 4.34
N LYS A 70 -15.27 8.17 4.65
CA LYS A 70 -16.38 8.34 3.70
C LYS A 70 -16.53 9.78 3.21
N SER A 71 -16.25 10.76 4.06
CA SER A 71 -16.27 12.17 3.67
C SER A 71 -15.16 12.52 2.68
N CYS A 72 -13.96 11.96 2.87
CA CYS A 72 -12.81 12.15 2.00
C CYS A 72 -13.00 11.47 0.64
N MET A 73 -13.63 10.29 0.60
CA MET A 73 -13.82 9.53 -0.65
C MET A 73 -15.01 10.04 -1.50
N ASN A 74 -15.84 10.94 -0.99
CA ASN A 74 -16.98 11.48 -1.75
C ASN A 74 -16.53 12.62 -2.68
N THR A 75 -15.84 12.25 -3.76
CA THR A 75 -15.27 13.21 -4.73
C THR A 75 -16.31 14.13 -5.35
N ARG A 76 -17.52 13.63 -5.64
CA ARG A 76 -18.62 14.45 -6.19
C ARG A 76 -18.91 15.66 -5.31
N LYS A 77 -19.05 15.44 -4.01
CA LYS A 77 -19.32 16.51 -3.04
C LYS A 77 -18.11 17.47 -2.85
N ILE A 78 -16.91 17.03 -3.18
CA ILE A 78 -15.68 17.83 -3.06
C ILE A 78 -15.50 18.74 -4.29
N GLU A 79 -15.98 18.29 -5.46
CA GLU A 79 -15.84 18.99 -6.74
C GLU A 79 -16.99 19.95 -7.06
N ASP A 80 -18.09 19.89 -6.29
CA ASP A 80 -19.20 20.85 -6.31
C ASP A 80 -18.82 22.23 -5.72
#